data_AF-A0A662IJY8-F1
#
_entry.id   AF-A0A662IJY8-F1
#
_cell.length_a   1.000
_cell.length_b   1.000
_cell.length_c   1.000
_cell.angle_alpha   90.00
_cell.angle_beta   90.00
_cell.angle_gamma   90.00
#
_symmetry.space_group_name_H-M   'P 1'
#
loop_
_entity.id
_entity.type
_entity.pdbx_description
1 polymer ?
#
loop_
_entity_poly.entity_id
_entity_poly.type
_entity_poly.pdbx_seq_one_letter_code
_entity_poly.pdbx_strand_id
1 'polypeptide(L)'
;MPLIVEDTLHEGLMLRKGTSPMYISVNNRYLSRQYGLSLAATHWVEGEVLEVSRILGTLSDEEMKVFEKYVIGKTVRFYLVLGILTPYDNLYFDENSWSILRDVGIFPGEYKLRVKLFKLIIEPEGKIISLYPYRDIIAV
;
A
#
# COMPACT_ATOMS: atom_id res chain seq x y z
N MET A 1 15.38 0.46 -2.37
CA MET A 1 15.04 1.90 -2.37
C MET A 1 13.93 2.10 -3.38
N PRO A 2 12.87 2.88 -3.13
CA PRO A 2 11.48 2.48 -3.39
C PRO A 2 10.56 3.55 -4.00
N LEU A 3 9.34 3.13 -4.33
CA LEU A 3 8.22 4.01 -4.66
C LEU A 3 7.52 4.46 -3.37
N ILE A 4 7.48 5.76 -3.10
CA ILE A 4 6.71 6.36 -1.99
C ILE A 4 5.33 6.73 -2.51
N VAL A 5 4.30 6.22 -1.85
CA VAL A 5 2.89 6.46 -2.15
C VAL A 5 2.26 7.11 -0.93
N GLU A 6 1.48 8.17 -1.15
CA GLU A 6 0.61 8.74 -0.13
C GLU A 6 -0.82 8.74 -0.68
N ASP A 7 -1.75 8.16 0.06
CA ASP A 7 -3.16 8.17 -0.28
C ASP A 7 -4.02 8.09 0.99
N THR A 8 -5.27 8.51 0.86
CA THR A 8 -6.33 8.15 1.81
C THR A 8 -6.50 6.64 1.84
N LEU A 9 -6.75 6.08 3.02
CA LEU A 9 -7.16 4.68 3.13
C LEU A 9 -8.61 4.53 2.66
N HIS A 10 -8.84 3.65 1.70
CA HIS A 10 -10.16 3.39 1.12
C HIS A 10 -10.70 2.02 1.53
N GLU A 11 -12.02 1.87 1.49
CA GLU A 11 -12.73 0.61 1.63
C GLU A 11 -13.32 0.19 0.27
N GLY A 12 -13.03 -1.04 -0.15
CA GLY A 12 -13.52 -1.64 -1.38
C GLY A 12 -14.22 -2.97 -1.14
N LEU A 13 -14.15 -3.85 -2.14
CA LEU A 13 -14.70 -5.21 -2.05
C LEU A 13 -13.60 -6.21 -1.71
N MET A 14 -13.95 -7.31 -1.04
CA MET A 14 -13.02 -8.42 -0.85
C MET A 14 -12.80 -9.15 -2.18
N LEU A 15 -11.63 -8.97 -2.78
CA LEU A 15 -11.33 -9.52 -4.11
C LEU A 15 -10.80 -10.95 -4.07
N ARG A 16 -10.18 -11.34 -2.95
CA ARG A 16 -9.55 -12.65 -2.78
C ARG A 16 -9.55 -13.05 -1.30
N LYS A 17 -9.58 -14.36 -1.03
CA LYS A 17 -9.36 -14.87 0.32
C LYS A 17 -7.94 -14.53 0.78
N GLY A 18 -7.82 -13.94 1.97
CA GLY A 18 -6.53 -13.53 2.56
C GLY A 18 -6.14 -12.09 2.23
N THR A 19 -6.99 -11.34 1.53
CA THR A 19 -6.84 -9.89 1.34
C THR A 19 -7.99 -9.16 2.03
N SER A 20 -7.65 -8.07 2.71
CA SER A 20 -8.62 -7.14 3.28
C SER A 20 -9.27 -6.31 2.16
N PRO A 21 -10.53 -5.88 2.31
CA PRO A 21 -11.15 -4.92 1.39
C PRO A 21 -10.51 -3.51 1.47
N MET A 22 -9.57 -3.28 2.38
CA MET A 22 -8.91 -1.99 2.53
C MET A 22 -7.76 -1.82 1.55
N TYR A 23 -7.64 -0.64 0.96
CA TYR A 23 -6.60 -0.36 -0.02
C TYR A 23 -6.16 1.10 -0.05
N ILE A 24 -4.98 1.32 -0.63
CA ILE A 24 -4.50 2.63 -1.10
C ILE A 24 -4.31 2.57 -2.62
N SER A 25 -4.34 3.73 -3.28
CA SER A 25 -4.20 3.83 -4.73
C SER A 25 -2.85 4.42 -5.10
N VAL A 26 -2.30 4.01 -6.24
CA VAL A 26 -1.07 4.58 -6.80
C VAL A 26 -1.24 4.80 -8.29
N ASN A 27 -0.75 5.92 -8.81
CA ASN A 27 -0.82 6.17 -10.24
C ASN A 27 -0.04 5.09 -11.01
N ASN A 28 -0.73 4.43 -11.94
CA ASN A 28 -0.25 3.22 -12.62
C ASN A 28 1.00 3.47 -13.47
N ARG A 29 1.28 4.73 -13.82
CA ARG A 29 2.52 5.13 -14.52
C ARG A 29 3.78 4.83 -13.71
N TYR A 30 3.67 4.76 -12.39
CA TYR A 30 4.81 4.51 -11.50
C TYR A 30 4.95 3.04 -11.10
N LEU A 31 3.95 2.21 -11.36
CA LEU A 31 3.94 0.81 -10.95
C LEU A 31 3.59 -0.10 -12.13
N SER A 32 2.31 -0.40 -12.38
CA SER A 32 1.97 -1.44 -13.35
C SER A 32 2.45 -1.16 -14.77
N ARG A 33 2.35 0.09 -15.24
CA ARG A 33 2.82 0.47 -16.59
C ARG A 33 4.34 0.53 -16.67
N GLN A 34 4.99 1.03 -15.62
CA GLN A 34 6.46 1.16 -15.57
C GLN A 34 7.14 -0.21 -15.62
N TYR A 35 6.57 -1.21 -14.96
CA TYR A 35 7.13 -2.56 -14.89
C TYR A 35 6.48 -3.55 -15.86
N GLY A 36 5.56 -3.08 -16.72
CA GLY A 36 4.94 -3.89 -17.78
C GLY A 36 4.14 -5.08 -17.25
N LEU A 37 3.33 -4.86 -16.20
CA LEU A 37 2.60 -5.94 -15.52
C LEU A 37 1.43 -6.46 -16.35
N SER A 38 1.20 -7.77 -16.26
CA SER A 38 0.21 -8.49 -17.09
C SER A 38 -1.02 -8.86 -16.27
N LEU A 39 -2.23 -8.59 -16.79
CA LEU A 39 -3.49 -8.97 -16.13
C LEU A 39 -3.65 -10.48 -15.90
N ALA A 40 -2.88 -11.32 -16.61
CA ALA A 40 -2.93 -12.78 -16.46
C ALA A 40 -2.15 -13.29 -15.23
N ALA A 41 -1.34 -12.44 -14.58
CA ALA A 41 -0.51 -12.80 -13.44
C ALA A 41 -1.07 -12.25 -12.11
N THR A 42 -0.67 -12.88 -11.01
CA THR A 42 -0.91 -12.37 -9.66
C THR A 42 0.28 -11.52 -9.24
N HIS A 43 0.02 -10.36 -8.62
CA HIS A 43 1.07 -9.43 -8.21
C HIS A 43 0.93 -9.11 -6.72
N TRP A 44 2.04 -9.24 -6.00
CA TRP A 44 2.17 -8.81 -4.62
C TRP A 44 3.21 -7.71 -4.50
N VAL A 45 2.93 -6.71 -3.68
CA VAL A 45 3.85 -5.61 -3.41
C VAL A 45 4.15 -5.60 -1.91
N GLU A 46 5.42 -5.51 -1.54
CA GLU A 46 5.84 -5.29 -0.16
C GLU A 46 6.33 -3.84 -0.01
N GLY A 47 5.98 -3.25 1.13
CA GLY A 47 6.37 -1.92 1.50
C GLY A 47 6.51 -1.75 3.02
N GLU A 48 6.81 -0.53 3.43
CA GLU A 48 6.96 -0.14 4.83
C GLU A 48 6.14 1.11 5.11
N VAL A 49 5.38 1.15 6.20
CA VAL A 49 4.62 2.35 6.57
C VAL A 49 5.58 3.40 7.11
N LEU A 50 5.61 4.57 6.46
CA LEU A 50 6.44 5.71 6.86
C LEU A 50 5.70 6.68 7.76
N GLU A 51 4.41 6.87 7.49
CA GLU A 51 3.60 7.88 8.16
C GLU A 51 2.13 7.49 8.13
N VAL A 52 1.41 7.88 9.18
CA VAL A 52 -0.05 7.89 9.25
C VAL A 52 -0.46 9.30 9.65
N SER A 53 -1.45 9.88 8.98
CA SER A 53 -1.98 11.20 9.30
C SER A 53 -3.49 11.22 9.15
N ARG A 54 -4.17 12.17 9.80
CA ARG A 54 -5.62 12.36 9.62
C ARG A 54 -5.90 13.14 8.34
N ILE A 55 -7.01 12.82 7.68
CA ILE A 55 -7.49 13.61 6.54
C ILE A 55 -7.96 14.99 7.01
N LEU A 56 -8.63 15.03 8.17
CA LEU A 56 -9.13 16.25 8.81
C LEU A 56 -8.59 16.35 10.24
N GLY A 57 -8.05 17.53 10.57
CA GLY A 57 -7.44 17.80 11.87
C GLY A 57 -6.03 17.23 11.99
N THR A 58 -5.56 17.10 13.23
CA THR A 58 -4.23 16.60 13.57
C THR A 58 -4.37 15.38 14.47
N LEU A 59 -3.36 14.51 14.44
CA LEU A 59 -3.26 13.44 15.43
C LEU A 59 -3.11 14.03 16.84
N SER A 60 -3.75 13.40 17.80
CA SER A 60 -3.46 13.61 19.22
C SER A 60 -2.10 13.00 19.59
N ASP A 61 -1.52 13.47 20.69
CA ASP A 61 -0.26 12.93 21.21
C ASP A 61 -0.34 11.44 21.54
N GLU A 62 -1.53 10.95 21.91
CA GLU A 62 -1.77 9.53 22.20
C GLU A 62 -1.75 8.71 20.90
N GLU A 63 -2.49 9.13 19.87
CA GLU A 63 -2.49 8.48 18.56
C GLU A 63 -1.08 8.45 17.96
N MET A 64 -0.36 9.57 18.03
CA MET A 64 0.99 9.66 17.50
C MET A 64 1.92 8.62 18.15
N LYS A 65 1.90 8.51 19.49
CA LYS A 65 2.70 7.51 20.22
C LYS A 65 2.32 6.07 19.87
N VAL A 66 1.03 5.79 19.71
CA VAL A 66 0.54 4.46 19.32
C VAL A 66 1.02 4.11 17.92
N PHE A 67 0.88 5.03 16.96
CA PHE A 67 1.26 4.79 15.58
C PHE A 67 2.77 4.64 15.43
N GLU A 68 3.57 5.50 16.07
CA GLU A 68 5.03 5.39 16.10
C GLU A 68 5.50 4.02 16.63
N LYS A 69 4.83 3.50 17.66
CA LYS A 69 5.22 2.24 18.31
C LYS A 69 4.80 1.01 17.51
N TYR A 70 3.60 1.02 16.93
CA TYR A 70 2.97 -0.19 16.41
C TYR A 70 2.82 -0.23 14.89
N VAL A 71 2.83 0.93 14.22
CA VAL A 71 2.54 1.03 12.77
C VAL A 71 3.74 1.51 11.98
N ILE A 72 4.38 2.61 12.39
CA ILE A 72 5.49 3.20 11.64
C ILE A 72 6.69 2.22 11.62
N GLY A 73 7.31 2.07 10.46
CA GLY A 73 8.40 1.13 10.22
C GLY A 73 7.96 -0.33 10.05
N LYS A 74 6.65 -0.64 10.14
CA LYS A 74 6.17 -2.01 9.89
C LYS A 74 6.14 -2.32 8.40
N THR A 75 6.60 -3.52 8.07
CA THR A 75 6.44 -4.08 6.73
C THR A 75 4.97 -4.45 6.50
N VAL A 76 4.45 -4.04 5.35
CA VAL A 76 3.11 -4.34 4.88
C VAL A 76 3.19 -4.98 3.50
N ARG A 77 2.21 -5.82 3.18
CA ARG A 77 2.07 -6.53 1.93
C ARG A 77 0.71 -6.22 1.31
N PHE A 78 0.73 -6.02 0.01
CA PHE A 78 -0.42 -5.67 -0.79
C PHE A 78 -0.63 -6.67 -1.92
N TYR A 79 -1.89 -7.03 -2.16
CA TYR A 79 -2.33 -7.58 -3.43
C TYR A 79 -2.60 -6.42 -4.40
N LEU A 80 -1.89 -6.42 -5.53
CA LEU A 80 -1.95 -5.35 -6.51
C LEU A 80 -3.00 -5.67 -7.58
N VAL A 81 -3.97 -4.77 -7.70
CA VAL A 81 -5.03 -4.81 -8.72
C VAL A 81 -4.76 -3.71 -9.74
N LEU A 82 -4.59 -4.11 -11.00
CA LEU A 82 -4.18 -3.19 -12.06
C LEU A 82 -5.36 -2.31 -12.49
N GLY A 83 -5.11 -1.01 -12.65
CA GLY A 83 -6.07 -0.06 -13.22
C GLY A 83 -6.18 -0.22 -14.73
N ILE A 84 -7.23 -0.90 -15.22
CA ILE A 84 -7.45 -1.10 -16.67
C ILE A 84 -8.09 0.14 -17.31
N LEU A 85 -9.16 0.64 -16.70
CA LEU A 85 -9.94 1.79 -17.18
C LEU A 85 -9.71 3.06 -16.35
N THR A 86 -8.83 2.98 -15.36
CA THR A 86 -8.48 4.06 -14.45
C THR A 86 -6.96 4.26 -14.48
N PRO A 87 -6.47 5.48 -14.24
CA PRO A 87 -5.03 5.75 -14.19
C PRO A 87 -4.37 5.28 -12.88
N TYR A 88 -5.07 4.50 -12.05
CA TYR A 88 -4.62 4.11 -10.72
C TYR A 88 -4.67 2.59 -10.55
N ASP A 89 -3.59 2.03 -10.04
CA ASP A 89 -3.57 0.69 -9.48
C ASP A 89 -4.01 0.75 -8.01
N ASN A 90 -4.70 -0.30 -7.55
CA ASN A 90 -5.14 -0.42 -6.16
C ASN A 90 -4.28 -1.45 -5.42
N LEU A 91 -3.78 -1.07 -4.26
CA LEU A 91 -2.94 -1.88 -3.38
C LEU A 91 -3.79 -2.32 -2.18
N TYR A 92 -4.43 -3.48 -2.31
CA TYR A 92 -5.25 -4.06 -1.25
C TYR A 92 -4.36 -4.72 -0.20
N PHE A 93 -4.54 -4.40 1.07
CA PHE A 93 -3.74 -5.03 2.14
C PHE A 93 -4.01 -6.54 2.20
N ASP A 94 -2.98 -7.34 2.49
CA ASP A 94 -3.22 -8.68 3.02
C ASP A 94 -3.77 -8.60 4.46
N GLU A 95 -4.43 -9.66 4.94
CA GLU A 95 -5.07 -9.65 6.27
C GLU A 95 -4.08 -9.37 7.41
N ASN A 96 -2.87 -9.91 7.31
CA ASN A 96 -1.84 -9.71 8.33
C ASN A 96 -1.41 -8.25 8.40
N SER A 97 -1.17 -7.62 7.25
CA SER A 97 -0.80 -6.22 7.18
C SER A 97 -1.95 -5.32 7.63
N TRP A 98 -3.18 -5.63 7.22
CA TRP A 98 -4.36 -4.87 7.64
C TRP A 98 -4.55 -4.88 9.16
N SER A 99 -4.31 -6.02 9.82
CA SER A 99 -4.46 -6.15 11.27
C SER A 99 -3.61 -5.13 12.04
N ILE A 100 -2.42 -4.78 11.54
CA ILE A 100 -1.52 -3.78 12.14
C ILE A 100 -2.21 -2.42 12.26
N LEU A 101 -2.97 -2.02 11.24
CA LEU A 101 -3.67 -0.74 11.22
C LEU A 101 -5.00 -0.80 11.98
N ARG A 102 -5.77 -1.87 11.75
CA ARG A 102 -7.07 -2.09 12.40
C ARG A 102 -6.95 -2.11 13.91
N ASP A 103 -5.96 -2.83 14.45
CA ASP A 103 -5.85 -3.09 15.88
C ASP A 103 -5.44 -1.84 16.68
N VAL A 104 -4.94 -0.80 16.00
CA VAL A 104 -4.66 0.52 16.60
C VAL A 104 -5.76 1.55 16.30
N GLY A 105 -6.86 1.16 15.65
CA GLY A 105 -8.00 2.04 15.39
C GLY A 105 -7.85 2.98 14.19
N ILE A 106 -7.09 2.60 13.16
CA ILE A 106 -7.05 3.34 11.89
C ILE A 106 -8.26 2.95 11.04
N PHE A 107 -9.08 3.94 10.67
CA PHE A 107 -10.30 3.75 9.88
C PHE A 107 -10.16 4.28 8.44
N PRO A 108 -10.72 3.58 7.44
CA PRO A 108 -10.83 4.09 6.08
C PRO A 108 -11.61 5.41 6.03
N GLY A 109 -11.21 6.31 5.14
CA GLY A 109 -11.85 7.63 4.99
C GLY A 109 -11.57 8.63 6.12
N GLU A 110 -10.82 8.24 7.16
CA GLU A 110 -10.38 9.16 8.23
C GLU A 110 -8.88 9.44 8.20
N TYR A 111 -8.08 8.48 7.69
CA TYR A 111 -6.63 8.54 7.69
C TYR A 111 -6.03 8.45 6.30
N LYS A 112 -4.86 9.06 6.16
CA LYS A 112 -3.93 8.87 5.06
C LYS A 112 -2.75 8.04 5.51
N LEU A 113 -2.19 7.29 4.56
CA LEU A 113 -1.01 6.48 4.77
C LEU A 113 0.05 6.88 3.77
N ARG A 114 1.26 7.05 4.27
CA ARG A 114 2.46 7.17 3.46
C ARG A 114 3.24 5.87 3.55
N VAL A 115 3.39 5.18 2.43
CA VAL A 115 4.00 3.86 2.36
C VAL A 115 5.14 3.85 1.36
N LYS A 116 6.20 3.13 1.73
CA LYS A 116 7.43 2.95 0.97
C LYS A 116 7.45 1.57 0.32
N LEU A 117 7.05 1.46 -0.95
CA LEU A 117 6.97 0.19 -1.68
C LEU A 117 8.33 -0.18 -2.29
N PHE A 118 8.92 -1.29 -1.88
CA PHE A 118 10.30 -1.66 -2.26
C PHE A 118 10.42 -2.94 -3.07
N LYS A 119 9.41 -3.81 -3.08
CA LYS A 119 9.49 -5.12 -3.75
C LYS A 119 8.18 -5.50 -4.39
N LEU A 120 8.27 -6.00 -5.62
CA LEU A 120 7.16 -6.55 -6.40
C LEU A 120 7.44 -8.03 -6.66
N ILE A 121 6.42 -8.87 -6.49
CA ILE A 121 6.47 -10.32 -6.67
C ILE A 121 5.40 -10.69 -7.68
N ILE A 122 5.78 -11.42 -8.74
CA ILE A 122 4.89 -11.85 -9.81
C ILE A 122 4.74 -13.37 -9.76
N GLU A 123 3.51 -13.84 -9.59
CA GLU A 123 3.13 -15.25 -9.55
C GLU A 123 2.36 -15.64 -10.82
N PRO A 124 2.52 -16.87 -11.34
CA PRO A 124 3.20 -18.02 -10.74
C PRO A 124 4.72 -18.09 -10.98
N GLU A 125 5.28 -17.16 -11.76
CA GLU A 125 6.68 -17.18 -12.18
C GLU A 125 7.69 -17.05 -11.02
N GLY A 126 7.24 -16.56 -9.86
CA GLY A 126 8.09 -16.30 -8.70
C GLY A 126 9.08 -15.15 -8.93
N LYS A 127 8.86 -14.33 -9.97
CA LYS A 127 9.76 -13.25 -10.34
C LYS A 127 9.68 -12.13 -9.30
N ILE A 128 10.83 -11.77 -8.74
CA ILE A 128 10.96 -10.69 -7.75
C ILE A 128 11.66 -9.49 -8.42
N ILE A 129 11.06 -8.32 -8.28
CA ILE A 129 11.57 -7.05 -8.82
C ILE A 129 11.74 -6.07 -7.66
N SER A 130 12.94 -5.50 -7.52
CA SER A 130 13.16 -4.35 -6.64
C SER A 130 12.61 -3.09 -7.31
N LEU A 131 11.65 -2.42 -6.65
CA LEU A 131 11.05 -1.20 -7.19
C LEU A 131 12.02 -0.04 -7.01
N TYR A 132 12.44 0.64 -8.09
CA TYR A 132 13.29 1.85 -8.10
C TYR A 132 14.60 1.79 -7.29
N PRO A 133 15.46 0.78 -7.49
CA PRO A 133 16.55 0.44 -6.57
C PRO A 133 17.60 1.54 -6.34
N TYR A 134 17.66 2.56 -7.19
CA TYR A 134 18.71 3.59 -7.18
C TYR A 134 18.26 4.97 -6.68
N ARG A 135 16.95 5.22 -6.54
CA ARG A 135 16.44 6.48 -6.00
C ARG A 135 14.99 6.36 -5.55
N ASP A 136 14.60 7.22 -4.61
CA ASP A 136 13.21 7.31 -4.19
C ASP A 136 12.39 8.05 -5.27
N ILE A 137 11.22 7.49 -5.58
CA ILE A 137 10.22 8.13 -6.46
C ILE A 137 8.99 8.42 -5.64
N ILE A 138 8.47 9.64 -5.74
CA ILE A 138 7.21 10.02 -5.10
C ILE A 138 6.11 9.93 -6.16
N ALA A 139 5.11 9.08 -5.93
CA ALA A 139 3.88 9.08 -6.69
C ALA A 139 2.93 10.12 -6.07
N VAL A 140 2.71 11.20 -6.82
CA VAL A 140 1.72 12.25 -6.51
C VAL A 140 0.49 12.04 -7.37
#